data_AF-A0A938LZC8-F1
#
_entry.id   AF-A0A938LZC8-F1
#
_cell.length_a   1.000
_cell.length_b   1.000
_cell.length_c   1.000
_cell.angle_alpha   90.00
_cell.angle_beta   90.00
_cell.angle_gamma   90.00
#
_symmetry.space_group_name_H-M   'P 1'
#
loop_
_entity.id
_entity.type
_entity.pdbx_description
1 polymer ?
#
loop_
_entity_poly.entity_id
_entity_poly.type
_entity_poly.pdbx_seq_one_letter_code
_entity_poly.pdbx_strand_id
1 'polypeptide(L)'
;MNKTAAPGIAELLKEVQTMLAAKCKRRRFRLRVPKHGYRVEDDWITIVVTPTRAGVDAYDYVNVLSVVEKQLRARGHEHVILVPAMGD
;
A
#
# COMPACT_ATOMS: atom_id res chain seq x y z
N MET A 1 -2.18 -15.48 15.20
CA MET A 1 -3.64 -15.65 15.03
C MET A 1 -4.05 -15.04 13.70
N ASN A 2 -4.55 -15.85 12.77
CA ASN A 2 -5.07 -15.40 11.49
C ASN A 2 -6.40 -14.66 11.71
N LYS A 3 -6.39 -13.32 11.64
CA LYS A 3 -7.61 -12.54 11.53
C LYS A 3 -8.05 -12.57 10.07
N THR A 4 -9.17 -13.24 9.80
CA THR A 4 -9.95 -13.01 8.58
C THR A 4 -10.18 -11.50 8.49
N ALA A 5 -9.77 -10.88 7.38
CA ALA A 5 -9.91 -9.44 7.19
C ALA A 5 -11.40 -9.07 7.39
N ALA A 6 -11.69 -8.11 8.27
CA ALA A 6 -13.01 -7.51 8.33
C ALA A 6 -13.38 -7.00 6.92
N PRO A 7 -14.65 -7.07 6.50
CA PRO A 7 -15.06 -6.75 5.11
C PRO A 7 -14.51 -5.41 4.61
N GLY A 8 -14.42 -4.38 5.46
CA GLY A 8 -13.84 -3.09 5.10
C GLY A 8 -12.32 -3.10 4.79
N ILE A 9 -11.54 -4.01 5.37
CA ILE A 9 -10.10 -4.11 5.09
C ILE A 9 -9.87 -4.66 3.68
N ALA A 10 -10.65 -5.65 3.26
CA ALA A 10 -10.52 -6.22 1.92
C ALA A 10 -10.81 -5.16 0.84
N GLU A 11 -11.83 -4.33 1.06
CA GLU A 11 -12.17 -3.22 0.19
C GLU A 11 -11.06 -2.15 0.17
N LEU A 12 -10.54 -1.76 1.33
CA LEU A 12 -9.40 -0.85 1.44
C LEU A 12 -8.18 -1.38 0.67
N LEU A 13 -7.82 -2.65 0.85
CA LEU A 13 -6.67 -3.25 0.15
C LEU A 13 -6.88 -3.26 -1.37
N LYS A 14 -8.10 -3.52 -1.84
CA LYS A 14 -8.45 -3.45 -3.28
C LYS A 14 -8.37 -2.02 -3.81
N GLU A 15 -8.81 -1.05 -3.04
CA GLU A 15 -8.69 0.37 -3.36
C GLU A 15 -7.21 0.78 -3.48
N VAL A 16 -6.39 0.42 -2.49
CA VAL A 16 -4.94 0.67 -2.48
C VAL A 16 -4.26 0.04 -3.69
N GLN A 17 -4.55 -1.23 -4.01
CA GLN A 17 -4.01 -1.90 -5.19
C GLN A 17 -4.36 -1.17 -6.49
N THR A 18 -5.61 -0.69 -6.60
CA THR A 18 -6.08 0.09 -7.75
C THR A 18 -5.33 1.42 -7.88
N MET A 19 -5.15 2.13 -6.77
CA MET A 19 -4.39 3.39 -6.73
C MET A 19 -2.93 3.18 -7.10
N LEU A 20 -2.27 2.16 -6.53
CA LEU A 20 -0.88 1.80 -6.85
C LEU A 20 -0.73 1.49 -8.35
N ALA A 21 -1.64 0.69 -8.92
CA ALA A 21 -1.62 0.38 -10.35
C ALA A 21 -1.76 1.64 -11.21
N ALA A 22 -2.67 2.56 -10.84
CA ALA A 22 -2.85 3.82 -11.55
C ALA A 22 -1.60 4.71 -11.50
N LYS A 23 -0.95 4.82 -10.34
CA LYS A 23 0.28 5.64 -10.16
C LYS A 23 1.51 5.02 -10.82
N CYS A 24 1.54 3.71 -10.97
CA CYS A 24 2.62 2.98 -11.64
C CYS A 24 2.43 2.86 -13.17
N LYS A 25 1.25 3.16 -13.74
CA LYS A 25 0.93 2.91 -15.16
C LYS A 25 1.93 3.48 -16.17
N ARG A 26 2.54 4.63 -15.87
CA ARG A 26 3.55 5.30 -16.74
C ARG A 26 4.99 5.14 -16.23
N ARG A 27 5.20 4.35 -15.16
CA ARG A 27 6.50 4.14 -14.54
C ARG A 27 7.09 2.81 -15.01
N ARG A 28 8.42 2.68 -14.92
CA ARG A 28 9.12 1.44 -15.31
C ARG A 28 8.94 0.31 -14.29
N PHE A 29 8.29 0.54 -13.15
CA PHE A 29 8.09 -0.43 -12.08
C PHE A 29 6.63 -0.56 -11.70
N ARG A 30 6.30 -1.65 -11.00
CA ARG A 30 4.99 -1.87 -10.40
C ARG A 30 5.16 -2.14 -8.92
N LEU A 31 4.16 -1.72 -8.15
CA LEU A 31 4.04 -1.98 -6.74
C LEU A 31 2.83 -2.88 -6.49
N ARG A 32 2.90 -3.73 -5.47
CA ARG A 32 1.80 -4.59 -5.03
C ARG A 32 1.73 -4.65 -3.51
N VAL A 33 0.57 -5.00 -2.99
CA VAL A 33 0.40 -5.38 -1.58
C VAL A 33 0.47 -6.90 -1.50
N PRO A 34 1.41 -7.50 -0.74
CA PRO A 34 1.44 -8.94 -0.49
C PRO A 34 0.15 -9.46 0.15
N LYS A 35 -0.14 -10.76 0.03
CA LYS A 35 -1.37 -11.38 0.58
C LYS A 35 -1.59 -11.12 2.07
N HIS A 36 -0.49 -11.04 2.83
CA HIS A 36 -0.48 -10.72 4.26
C HIS A 36 0.28 -9.40 4.54
N GLY A 37 0.35 -8.53 3.54
CA GLY A 37 1.07 -7.26 3.60
C GLY A 37 0.30 -6.18 4.34
N TYR A 38 -0.32 -6.50 5.46
CA TYR A 38 -0.95 -5.50 6.31
C TYR A 38 -0.94 -5.93 7.78
N ARG A 39 -0.96 -4.94 8.67
CA ARG A 39 -1.09 -5.10 10.11
C ARG A 39 -2.12 -4.09 10.61
N VAL A 40 -2.94 -4.51 11.55
CA VAL A 40 -3.88 -3.63 12.26
C VAL A 40 -3.44 -3.57 13.71
N GLU A 41 -3.16 -2.36 14.19
CA GLU A 41 -2.78 -2.07 15.57
C GLU A 41 -3.59 -0.87 16.04
N ASP A 42 -4.35 -1.07 17.13
CA ASP A 42 -5.34 -0.09 17.59
C ASP A 42 -6.24 0.37 16.45
N ASP A 43 -6.22 1.67 16.12
CA ASP A 43 -6.98 2.26 15.03
C ASP A 43 -6.17 2.42 13.73
N TRP A 44 -4.90 2.00 13.72
CA TRP A 44 -4.00 2.16 12.57
C TRP A 44 -3.92 0.90 11.71
N ILE A 45 -3.99 1.11 10.39
CA ILE A 45 -3.75 0.08 9.38
C ILE A 45 -2.44 0.39 8.67
N THR A 46 -1.43 -0.46 8.93
CA THR A 46 -0.17 -0.44 8.20
C THR A 46 -0.26 -1.38 7.01
N ILE A 47 -0.02 -0.88 5.80
CA ILE A 47 -0.01 -1.66 4.56
C ILE A 47 1.42 -1.73 4.03
N VAL A 48 1.96 -2.94 4.01
CA VAL A 48 3.26 -3.23 3.40
C VAL A 48 3.08 -3.31 1.90
N VAL A 49 3.81 -2.48 1.18
CA VAL A 49 3.87 -2.50 -0.28
C VAL A 49 5.20 -3.13 -0.68
N THR A 50 5.29 -3.82 -1.82
CA THR A 50 6.54 -4.35 -2.37
C THR A 50 6.63 -4.10 -3.88
N PRO A 51 7.82 -3.84 -4.44
CA PRO A 51 8.01 -3.84 -5.88
C PRO A 51 7.77 -5.22 -6.49
N THR A 52 7.29 -5.28 -7.72
CA THR A 52 7.19 -6.56 -8.45
C THR A 52 8.52 -7.01 -9.07
N ARG A 53 9.55 -6.17 -9.02
CA ARG A 53 10.91 -6.43 -9.53
C ARG A 53 11.94 -5.59 -8.77
N ALA A 54 13.19 -6.03 -8.74
CA ALA A 54 14.30 -5.27 -8.18
C ALA A 54 14.65 -4.03 -9.03
N GLY A 55 15.48 -3.15 -8.47
CA GLY A 55 15.98 -1.94 -9.13
C GLY A 55 14.93 -0.83 -9.22
N VAL A 56 14.04 -0.73 -8.24
CA VAL A 56 13.17 0.44 -8.07
C VAL A 56 13.91 1.47 -7.25
N ASP A 57 14.05 2.66 -7.79
CA ASP A 57 14.63 3.79 -7.08
C ASP A 57 13.80 4.11 -5.81
N ALA A 58 14.50 4.29 -4.70
CA ALA A 58 13.86 4.46 -3.40
C ALA A 58 13.01 5.74 -3.36
N TYR A 59 13.47 6.82 -4.00
CA TYR A 59 12.73 8.09 -4.07
C TYR A 59 11.42 7.91 -4.85
N ASP A 60 11.48 7.27 -6.02
CA ASP A 60 10.31 6.97 -6.82
C ASP A 60 9.30 6.07 -6.09
N TYR A 61 9.80 5.11 -5.32
CA TYR A 61 8.99 4.23 -4.51
C TYR A 61 8.23 5.01 -3.42
N VAL A 62 8.94 5.72 -2.54
CA VAL A 62 8.30 6.47 -1.43
C VAL A 62 7.41 7.60 -1.94
N ASN A 63 7.74 8.21 -3.09
CA ASN A 63 6.90 9.22 -3.71
C ASN A 63 5.53 8.65 -4.13
N VAL A 64 5.50 7.44 -4.72
CA VAL A 64 4.22 6.79 -5.05
C VAL A 64 3.41 6.49 -3.78
N LEU A 65 4.06 5.98 -2.72
CA LEU A 65 3.39 5.69 -1.45
C LEU A 65 2.77 6.95 -0.85
N SER A 66 3.54 8.05 -0.76
CA SER A 66 3.07 9.32 -0.22
C SER A 66 1.88 9.89 -0.98
N VAL A 67 1.88 9.77 -2.32
CA VAL A 67 0.74 10.21 -3.14
C VAL A 67 -0.50 9.37 -2.87
N VAL A 68 -0.36 8.05 -2.73
CA VAL A 68 -1.50 7.17 -2.42
C VAL A 68 -2.04 7.44 -1.02
N GLU A 69 -1.18 7.61 -0.01
CA GLU A 69 -1.60 7.98 1.35
C GLU A 69 -2.39 9.28 1.39
N LYS A 70 -1.93 10.32 0.68
CA LYS A 70 -2.68 11.59 0.58
C LYS A 70 -4.05 11.40 -0.04
N GLN A 71 -4.18 10.51 -1.04
CA GLN A 71 -5.47 10.20 -1.66
C GLN A 71 -6.40 9.41 -0.73
N LEU A 72 -5.85 8.50 0.08
CA LEU A 72 -6.60 7.75 1.09
C LEU A 72 -7.15 8.70 2.16
N ARG A 73 -6.31 9.61 2.70
CA ARG A 73 -6.75 10.62 3.67
C ARG A 73 -7.86 11.51 3.11
N ALA A 74 -7.74 11.96 1.87
CA ALA A 74 -8.78 12.75 1.20
C ALA A 74 -10.12 12.00 1.00
N ARG A 75 -10.12 10.67 1.16
CA ARG A 75 -11.32 9.81 1.07
C ARG A 75 -11.82 9.34 2.45
N GLY A 76 -11.26 9.87 3.54
CA GLY A 76 -11.67 9.55 4.91
C GLY A 76 -10.88 8.43 5.57
N HIS A 77 -9.85 7.89 4.91
CA HIS A 77 -8.97 6.86 5.50
C HIS A 77 -7.80 7.53 6.24
N GLU A 78 -8.10 8.13 7.40
CA GLU A 78 -7.12 8.94 8.15
C GLU A 78 -6.01 8.12 8.83
N HIS A 79 -6.32 6.90 9.27
CA HIS A 79 -5.41 6.02 10.02
C HIS A 79 -4.81 4.90 9.15
N VAL A 80 -4.43 5.23 7.91
CA VAL A 80 -3.77 4.30 6.99
C VAL A 80 -2.37 4.80 6.65
N ILE A 81 -1.39 3.92 6.77
CA ILE A 81 0.00 4.18 6.39
C ILE A 81 0.50 3.11 5.42
N LEU A 82 1.19 3.53 4.38
CA LEU A 82 1.81 2.64 3.39
C LEU A 82 3.31 2.64 3.62
N VAL A 83 3.85 1.46 3.94
CA VAL A 83 5.28 1.30 4.20
C VAL A 83 5.92 0.47 3.10
N PRO A 84 7.15 0.80 2.67
CA PRO A 84 7.92 -0.08 1.79
C PRO A 84 8.27 -1.36 2.55
N ALA A 85 8.20 -2.50 1.85
CA ALA A 85 8.81 -3.72 2.35
C ALA A 85 10.32 -3.49 2.45
N MET A 86 10.88 -3.75 3.62
CA MET A 86 12.32 -3.97 3.76
C MET A 86 12.62 -5.21 2.92
N GLY A 87 13.49 -5.08 1.92
CA GLY A 87 13.97 -6.24 1.18
C GLY A 87 14.81 -7.14 2.10
N ASP A 88 14.84 -8.43 1.81
CA ASP A 88 16.02 -9.24 2.12
C ASP A 88 17.18 -8.83 1.19
#